data_AF-A0A9P6MWY7-F1
#
_entry.id   AF-A0A9P6MWY7-F1
#
_cell.length_a   1.000
_cell.length_b   1.000
_cell.length_c   1.000
_cell.angle_alpha   90.00
_cell.angle_beta   90.00
_cell.angle_gamma   90.00
#
_symmetry.space_group_name_H-M   'P 1'
#
loop_
_entity.id
_entity.type
_entity.pdbx_description
1 polymer ?
#
loop_
_entity_poly.entity_id
_entity_poly.type
_entity_poly.pdbx_seq_one_letter_code
_entity_poly.pdbx_strand_id
1 'polypeptide(L)'
;MIFRLFVQILGAVMVGSRHWFRKQFHASQAIPLAPQNRNPTQVQRRQFKEVNLSTMLYIQDSTLIQLMLEACEARPEDLTLSTKPIKHGKNIKQGKPAKGDKGDKGDKGDKGDRGDRGDKGPQMEISEALQEVRVVTFNFLHQLFIDHKIFPKLVHFQGYAMDLLPATVAGIDSIHVCLDFLQELLFANAPASMLASSSIVSSTGTGLGSGGSGEVRIDQAPQVFALRLAAHLCERFPLRNTLQMAEEVILPRLQALAISTGFSKVVLESAVILAKAFPSLRNEIFRILREKEEEEELTCTSRVLCY
;
A
#
# COMPACT_ATOMS: atom_id res chain seq x y z
N MET A 1 2.22 -26.09 4.66
CA MET A 1 3.47 -26.66 5.26
C MET A 1 4.73 -26.40 4.42
N ILE A 2 4.76 -26.76 3.14
CA ILE A 2 5.96 -26.60 2.27
C ILE A 2 6.39 -25.12 2.17
N PHE A 3 5.43 -24.22 1.97
CA PHE A 3 5.71 -22.78 1.86
C PHE A 3 6.31 -22.18 3.14
N ARG A 4 5.87 -22.64 4.32
CA ARG A 4 6.47 -22.24 5.60
C ARG A 4 7.95 -22.62 5.69
N LEU A 5 8.27 -23.85 5.29
CA LEU A 5 9.65 -24.32 5.26
C LEU A 5 10.49 -23.50 4.26
N PHE A 6 9.91 -23.20 3.09
CA PHE A 6 10.57 -22.34 2.09
C PHE A 6 10.90 -20.95 2.67
N VAL A 7 9.95 -20.27 3.30
CA VAL A 7 10.18 -18.95 3.91
C VAL A 7 11.22 -19.01 5.05
N GLN A 8 11.21 -20.08 5.85
CA GLN A 8 12.22 -20.28 6.90
C GLN A 8 13.63 -20.48 6.32
N ILE A 9 13.76 -21.31 5.27
CA ILE A 9 15.03 -21.51 4.57
C ILE A 9 15.49 -20.19 3.95
N LEU A 10 14.57 -19.44 3.32
CA LEU A 10 14.87 -18.14 2.73
C LEU A 10 15.41 -17.16 3.79
N GLY A 11 14.77 -17.07 4.95
CA GLY A 11 15.25 -16.26 6.07
C GLY A 11 16.65 -16.67 6.54
N ALA A 12 16.92 -17.97 6.66
CA ALA A 12 18.25 -18.48 7.00
C ALA A 12 19.30 -18.13 5.93
N VAL A 13 18.94 -18.25 4.65
CA VAL A 13 19.81 -17.88 3.51
C VAL A 13 20.09 -16.38 3.50
N MET A 14 19.10 -15.51 3.76
CA MET A 14 19.30 -14.06 3.85
C MET A 14 20.23 -13.66 4.99
N VAL A 15 20.12 -14.31 6.17
CA VAL A 15 21.04 -14.07 7.28
C VAL A 15 22.44 -14.61 6.96
N GLY A 16 22.50 -15.83 6.42
CA GLY A 16 23.74 -16.51 6.07
C GLY A 16 24.54 -15.78 4.98
N SER A 17 23.88 -15.31 3.91
CA SER A 17 24.50 -14.56 2.83
C SER A 17 25.11 -13.26 3.34
N ARG A 18 24.38 -12.49 4.15
CA ARG A 18 24.89 -11.25 4.76
C ARG A 18 26.12 -11.50 5.64
N HIS A 19 26.09 -12.54 6.47
CA HIS A 19 27.24 -12.89 7.30
C HIS A 19 28.44 -13.31 6.44
N TRP A 20 28.22 -14.16 5.44
CA TRP A 20 29.27 -14.65 4.55
C TRP A 20 29.92 -13.52 3.75
N PHE A 21 29.11 -12.65 3.12
CA PHE A 21 29.62 -11.52 2.34
C PHE A 21 30.38 -10.52 3.20
N ARG A 22 29.88 -10.19 4.40
CA ARG A 22 30.61 -9.32 5.34
C ARG A 22 31.95 -9.93 5.73
N LYS A 23 31.98 -11.23 6.05
CA LYS A 23 33.22 -11.95 6.38
C LYS A 23 34.22 -11.92 5.22
N GLN A 24 33.77 -12.25 4.01
CA GLN A 24 34.61 -12.28 2.81
C GLN A 24 35.17 -10.89 2.48
N PHE A 25 34.34 -9.86 2.65
CA PHE A 25 34.73 -8.47 2.46
C PHE A 25 35.78 -8.01 3.48
N HIS A 26 35.59 -8.31 4.77
CA HIS A 26 36.60 -8.02 5.80
C HIS A 26 37.92 -8.77 5.55
N ALA A 27 37.87 -10.03 5.13
CA ALA A 27 39.05 -10.80 4.77
C ALA A 27 39.83 -10.15 3.60
N SER A 28 39.10 -9.66 2.59
CA SER A 28 39.70 -8.95 1.44
C SER A 28 40.33 -7.60 1.82
N GLN A 29 39.87 -6.97 2.90
CA GLN A 29 40.42 -5.71 3.41
C GLN A 29 41.59 -5.89 4.41
N ALA A 30 41.80 -7.11 4.92
CA ALA A 30 42.81 -7.42 5.93
C ALA A 30 44.24 -7.54 5.37
N ILE A 31 44.46 -7.33 4.07
CA ILE A 31 45.81 -7.29 3.48
C ILE A 31 46.58 -6.11 4.13
N PRO A 32 47.70 -6.36 4.84
CA PRO A 32 48.36 -5.34 5.66
C PRO A 32 49.00 -4.26 4.78
N LEU A 33 48.64 -3.00 4.99
CA LEU A 33 49.46 -1.87 4.56
C LEU A 33 50.40 -1.49 5.70
N ALA A 34 51.67 -1.25 5.37
CA ALA A 34 52.70 -0.87 6.32
C ALA A 34 52.26 0.33 7.20
N PRO A 35 52.60 0.35 8.49
CA PRO A 35 52.03 1.26 9.49
C PRO A 35 52.33 2.77 9.26
N GLN A 36 53.21 3.12 8.33
CA GLN A 36 53.64 4.50 8.10
C GLN A 36 52.74 5.37 7.21
N ASN A 37 51.65 4.85 6.60
CA ASN A 37 50.90 5.60 5.59
C ASN A 37 49.37 5.55 5.76
N ARG A 38 48.86 5.79 6.97
CA ARG A 38 47.42 5.98 7.22
C ARG A 38 46.96 7.34 6.72
N ASN A 39 46.86 7.49 5.40
CA ASN A 39 46.32 8.70 4.78
C ASN A 39 44.79 8.75 4.94
N PRO A 40 44.19 9.92 5.19
CA PRO A 40 42.73 10.09 5.30
C PRO A 40 41.97 9.55 4.08
N THR A 41 42.59 9.61 2.89
CA THR A 41 42.07 9.04 1.64
C THR A 41 41.86 7.53 1.68
N GLN A 42 42.65 6.77 2.46
CA GLN A 42 42.48 5.32 2.57
C GLN A 42 41.30 4.94 3.46
N VAL A 43 41.09 5.68 4.56
CA VAL A 43 39.94 5.48 5.46
C VAL A 43 38.64 5.72 4.70
N GLN A 44 38.58 6.80 3.92
CA GLN A 44 37.42 7.12 3.09
C GLN A 44 37.15 6.05 2.01
N ARG A 45 38.19 5.47 1.41
CA ARG A 45 38.04 4.33 0.47
C ARG A 45 37.47 3.08 1.13
N ARG A 46 37.84 2.79 2.39
CA ARG A 46 37.28 1.63 3.12
C ARG A 46 35.81 1.86 3.46
N GLN A 47 35.46 3.04 3.97
CA GLN A 47 34.07 3.43 4.23
C GLN A 47 33.21 3.36 2.97
N PHE A 48 33.70 3.89 1.85
CA PHE A 48 33.01 3.81 0.57
C PHE A 48 32.73 2.35 0.14
N LYS A 49 33.71 1.45 0.31
CA LYS A 49 33.54 0.02 0.01
C LYS A 49 32.53 -0.66 0.94
N GLU A 50 32.50 -0.29 2.23
CA GLU A 50 31.54 -0.82 3.22
C GLU A 50 30.10 -0.38 2.94
N VAL A 51 29.93 0.90 2.58
CA VAL A 51 28.63 1.44 2.15
C VAL A 51 28.16 0.72 0.89
N ASN A 52 29.04 0.52 -0.10
CA ASN A 52 28.69 -0.20 -1.32
C ASN A 52 28.27 -1.66 -1.06
N LEU A 53 28.94 -2.35 -0.14
CA LEU A 53 28.54 -3.71 0.26
C LEU A 53 27.15 -3.70 0.91
N SER A 54 26.91 -2.76 1.83
CA SER A 54 25.63 -2.65 2.51
C SER A 54 24.50 -2.36 1.54
N THR A 55 24.71 -1.45 0.58
CA THR A 55 23.76 -1.17 -0.50
C THR A 55 23.47 -2.41 -1.34
N MET A 56 24.50 -3.18 -1.72
CA MET A 56 24.32 -4.43 -2.47
C MET A 56 23.47 -5.46 -1.70
N LEU A 57 23.74 -5.63 -0.40
CA LEU A 57 22.97 -6.53 0.45
C LEU A 57 21.51 -6.07 0.60
N TYR A 58 21.26 -4.76 0.71
CA TYR A 58 19.90 -4.23 0.75
C TYR A 58 19.16 -4.39 -0.58
N ILE A 59 19.85 -4.24 -1.72
CA ILE A 59 19.27 -4.53 -3.03
C ILE A 59 18.84 -6.00 -3.09
N GLN A 60 19.72 -6.93 -2.69
CA GLN A 60 19.39 -8.36 -2.66
C GLN A 60 18.21 -8.67 -1.74
N ASP A 61 18.18 -8.11 -0.53
CA ASP A 61 17.11 -8.40 0.42
C ASP A 61 15.77 -7.79 -0.04
N SER A 62 15.79 -6.58 -0.63
CA SER A 62 14.58 -5.94 -1.15
C SER A 62 13.98 -6.67 -2.37
N THR A 63 14.81 -7.25 -3.25
CA THR A 63 14.31 -8.05 -4.38
C THR A 63 13.66 -9.36 -3.91
N LEU A 64 14.20 -9.98 -2.85
CA LEU A 64 13.57 -11.15 -2.24
C LEU A 64 12.22 -10.81 -1.61
N ILE A 65 12.13 -9.67 -0.92
CA ILE A 65 10.85 -9.19 -0.37
C ILE A 65 9.83 -8.93 -1.50
N GLN A 66 10.27 -8.31 -2.59
CA GLN A 66 9.40 -8.05 -3.74
C GLN A 66 8.84 -9.34 -4.32
N LEU A 67 9.70 -10.35 -4.54
CA LEU A 67 9.29 -11.67 -5.02
C LEU A 67 8.29 -12.36 -4.05
N MET A 68 8.48 -12.19 -2.74
CA MET A 68 7.54 -12.72 -1.74
C MET A 68 6.18 -12.02 -1.80
N LEU A 69 6.16 -10.71 -2.05
CA LEU A 69 4.92 -9.94 -2.23
C LEU A 69 4.21 -10.33 -3.53
N GLU A 70 4.95 -10.48 -4.63
CA GLU A 70 4.42 -10.98 -5.91
C GLU A 70 3.80 -12.37 -5.75
N ALA A 71 4.42 -13.26 -4.96
CA ALA A 71 3.86 -14.57 -4.64
C ALA A 71 2.54 -14.51 -3.82
N CYS A 72 2.24 -13.37 -3.21
CA CYS A 72 1.01 -13.14 -2.45
C CYS A 72 -0.11 -12.48 -3.27
N GLU A 73 0.17 -12.07 -4.51
CA GLU A 73 -0.81 -11.48 -5.40
C GLU A 73 -1.87 -12.51 -5.80
N ALA A 74 -3.13 -12.10 -5.81
CA ALA A 74 -4.23 -12.98 -6.19
C ALA A 74 -4.31 -13.06 -7.70
N ARG A 75 -4.26 -14.28 -8.24
CA ARG A 75 -4.47 -14.54 -9.66
C ARG A 75 -5.93 -14.90 -9.93
N PRO A 76 -6.41 -14.79 -11.17
CA PRO A 76 -7.77 -15.22 -11.53
C PRO A 76 -8.10 -16.65 -11.08
N GLU A 77 -7.13 -17.57 -11.10
CA GLU A 77 -7.30 -18.94 -10.60
C GLU A 77 -7.51 -19.05 -9.07
N ASP A 78 -7.08 -18.06 -8.30
CA ASP A 78 -7.20 -18.05 -6.83
C ASP A 78 -8.55 -17.49 -6.33
N LEU A 79 -9.35 -16.93 -7.24
CA LEU A 79 -10.61 -16.26 -6.96
C LEU A 79 -11.75 -17.25 -7.22
N THR A 80 -12.29 -17.84 -6.16
CA THR A 80 -13.44 -18.75 -6.28
C THR A 80 -14.76 -17.99 -6.13
N LEU A 81 -15.72 -18.26 -7.02
CA LEU A 81 -17.10 -17.82 -6.85
C LEU A 81 -17.73 -18.64 -5.72
N SER A 82 -17.97 -18.01 -4.56
CA SER A 82 -18.61 -18.70 -3.45
C SER A 82 -20.08 -18.99 -3.79
N THR A 83 -20.41 -20.27 -4.01
CA THR A 83 -21.79 -20.79 -4.08
C THR A 83 -22.27 -21.37 -2.74
N LYS A 84 -21.61 -21.04 -1.63
CA LYS A 84 -22.03 -21.55 -0.31
C LYS A 84 -23.05 -20.61 0.33
N PRO A 85 -24.24 -21.09 0.72
CA PRO A 85 -25.17 -20.27 1.50
C PRO A 85 -24.57 -19.97 2.87
N ILE A 86 -24.70 -18.71 3.26
CA ILE A 86 -24.29 -18.17 4.55
C ILE A 86 -24.93 -19.00 5.67
N LYS A 87 -24.17 -19.87 6.32
CA LYS A 87 -24.56 -20.41 7.63
C LYS A 87 -24.25 -19.36 8.68
N HIS A 88 -25.29 -18.63 9.07
CA HIS A 88 -25.32 -17.71 10.19
C HIS A 88 -25.04 -18.49 11.50
N GLY A 89 -23.78 -18.51 11.94
CA GLY A 89 -23.39 -19.01 13.26
C GLY A 89 -23.80 -18.00 14.33
N LYS A 90 -25.03 -18.09 14.83
CA LYS A 90 -25.51 -17.28 15.97
C LYS A 90 -25.51 -18.14 17.25
N ASN A 91 -24.90 -17.56 18.30
CA ASN A 91 -25.21 -17.68 19.73
C ASN A 91 -24.09 -18.24 20.63
N ILE A 92 -23.38 -17.32 21.27
CA ILE A 92 -23.04 -17.48 22.69
C ILE A 92 -24.22 -16.93 23.48
N LYS A 93 -24.73 -17.78 24.38
CA LYS A 93 -25.97 -17.65 25.15
C LYS A 93 -25.89 -16.52 26.18
N GLN A 94 -26.89 -15.64 26.20
CA GLN A 94 -27.26 -14.83 27.38
C GLN A 94 -28.25 -15.62 28.25
N GLY A 95 -28.06 -15.50 29.57
CA GLY A 95 -28.98 -15.97 30.61
C GLY A 95 -30.28 -15.17 30.67
N LYS A 96 -31.30 -15.79 31.27
CA LYS A 96 -32.75 -15.50 31.25
C LYS A 96 -33.17 -14.66 32.50
N PRO A 97 -34.46 -14.32 32.72
CA PRO A 97 -35.01 -12.95 32.63
C PRO A 97 -35.56 -12.38 33.95
N ALA A 98 -35.97 -11.09 33.95
CA ALA A 98 -36.93 -10.55 34.92
C ALA A 98 -37.92 -9.59 34.25
N LYS A 99 -39.16 -9.65 34.73
CA LYS A 99 -40.43 -9.11 34.25
C LYS A 99 -40.65 -7.65 34.71
N GLY A 100 -41.36 -6.84 33.92
CA GLY A 100 -41.79 -5.50 34.33
C GLY A 100 -42.65 -4.77 33.30
N ASP A 101 -43.95 -4.85 33.52
CA ASP A 101 -45.13 -4.04 33.18
C ASP A 101 -45.26 -3.08 31.97
N LYS A 102 -46.54 -3.04 31.58
CA LYS A 102 -47.26 -2.40 30.47
C LYS A 102 -47.35 -0.88 30.63
N GLY A 103 -47.29 -0.13 29.52
CA GLY A 103 -47.56 1.30 29.46
C GLY A 103 -47.97 1.73 28.04
N ASP A 104 -48.86 2.72 27.96
CA ASP A 104 -49.82 2.97 26.89
C ASP A 104 -49.33 3.61 25.58
N LYS A 105 -50.25 3.50 24.61
CA LYS A 105 -50.32 3.96 23.22
C LYS A 105 -49.97 5.46 23.03
N GLY A 106 -49.21 5.77 21.96
CA GLY A 106 -48.99 7.12 21.44
C GLY A 106 -48.84 7.10 19.92
N ASP A 107 -49.45 8.07 19.25
CA ASP A 107 -49.75 8.10 17.82
C ASP A 107 -48.55 8.34 16.86
N LYS A 108 -48.74 7.73 15.69
CA LYS A 108 -48.21 7.95 14.32
C LYS A 108 -47.23 9.13 14.09
N GLY A 109 -46.05 8.79 13.58
CA GLY A 109 -45.21 9.67 12.77
C GLY A 109 -44.64 8.88 11.60
N ASP A 110 -44.94 9.30 10.37
CA ASP A 110 -44.41 8.69 9.15
C ASP A 110 -42.89 8.87 9.11
N LYS A 111 -42.15 7.78 9.29
CA LYS A 111 -40.69 7.77 9.21
C LYS A 111 -40.30 7.21 7.86
N GLY A 112 -39.85 8.13 7.00
CA GLY A 112 -39.53 7.92 5.59
C GLY A 112 -38.66 6.71 5.31
N ASP A 113 -38.84 6.20 4.09
CA ASP A 113 -38.21 5.01 3.56
C ASP A 113 -36.71 5.00 3.85
N ARG A 114 -36.32 4.00 4.63
CA ARG A 114 -34.93 3.70 4.93
C ARG A 114 -34.32 3.19 3.64
N GLY A 115 -33.63 4.07 2.92
CA GLY A 115 -33.00 3.78 1.64
C GLY A 115 -32.28 2.43 1.66
N ASP A 116 -32.56 1.62 0.64
CA ASP A 116 -32.00 0.30 0.47
C ASP A 116 -30.49 0.35 0.59
N ARG A 117 -29.99 -0.46 1.50
CA ARG A 117 -28.56 -0.64 1.75
C ARG A 117 -28.00 -1.27 0.47
N GLY A 118 -27.23 -0.51 -0.30
CA GLY A 118 -26.63 -0.99 -1.54
C GLY A 118 -26.02 -2.37 -1.37
N ASP A 119 -26.44 -3.30 -2.21
CA ASP A 119 -25.92 -4.66 -2.23
C ASP A 119 -24.40 -4.61 -2.29
N LYS A 120 -23.75 -5.22 -1.30
CA LYS A 120 -22.32 -5.49 -1.40
C LYS A 120 -22.15 -6.36 -2.64
N GLY A 121 -21.39 -5.88 -3.62
CA GLY A 121 -20.98 -6.69 -4.77
C GLY A 121 -20.37 -8.03 -4.31
N PRO A 122 -20.35 -9.04 -5.19
CA PRO A 122 -19.95 -10.39 -4.83
C PRO A 122 -18.59 -10.39 -4.11
N GLN A 123 -18.56 -10.89 -2.88
CA GLN A 123 -17.31 -11.14 -2.17
C GLN A 123 -16.64 -12.32 -2.86
N MET A 124 -15.59 -12.04 -3.63
CA MET A 124 -14.69 -13.07 -4.14
C MET A 124 -13.95 -13.69 -2.94
N GLU A 125 -14.09 -15.01 -2.75
CA GLU A 125 -13.36 -15.73 -1.70
C GLU A 125 -11.99 -16.15 -2.25
N ILE A 126 -10.94 -15.72 -1.55
CA ILE A 126 -9.54 -16.08 -1.83
C ILE A 126 -9.33 -17.55 -1.51
N SER A 127 -8.57 -18.26 -2.34
CA SER A 127 -8.18 -19.66 -2.11
C SER A 127 -7.52 -19.84 -0.73
N GLU A 128 -7.84 -20.94 -0.03
CA GLU A 128 -7.22 -21.27 1.26
C GLU A 128 -5.69 -21.36 1.16
N ALA A 129 -5.19 -21.80 0.01
CA ALA A 129 -3.76 -21.87 -0.29
C ALA A 129 -3.12 -20.47 -0.31
N LEU A 130 -3.72 -19.51 -1.02
CA LEU A 130 -3.21 -18.14 -1.07
C LEU A 130 -3.31 -17.46 0.30
N GLN A 131 -4.34 -17.77 1.08
CA GLN A 131 -4.44 -17.29 2.45
C GLN A 131 -3.33 -17.84 3.34
N GLU A 132 -2.96 -19.13 3.23
CA GLU A 132 -1.80 -19.68 3.95
C GLU A 132 -0.50 -18.96 3.52
N VAL A 133 -0.29 -18.78 2.23
CA VAL A 133 0.88 -18.07 1.67
C VAL A 133 0.98 -16.66 2.25
N ARG A 134 -0.10 -15.88 2.21
CA ARG A 134 -0.16 -14.52 2.75
C ARG A 134 0.16 -14.47 4.24
N VAL A 135 -0.48 -15.32 5.05
CA VAL A 135 -0.24 -15.35 6.51
C VAL A 135 1.23 -15.62 6.82
N VAL A 136 1.85 -16.58 6.13
CA VAL A 136 3.25 -16.95 6.35
C VAL A 136 4.20 -15.84 5.90
N THR A 137 3.98 -15.29 4.71
CA THR A 137 4.77 -14.18 4.17
C THR A 137 4.66 -12.94 5.05
N PHE A 138 3.46 -12.51 5.42
CA PHE A 138 3.25 -11.30 6.20
C PHE A 138 3.82 -11.42 7.62
N ASN A 139 3.74 -12.59 8.25
CA ASN A 139 4.40 -12.82 9.54
C ASN A 139 5.93 -12.74 9.42
N PHE A 140 6.51 -13.26 8.33
CA PHE A 140 7.94 -13.12 8.07
C PHE A 140 8.34 -11.66 7.82
N LEU A 141 7.59 -10.93 6.98
CA LEU A 141 7.82 -9.52 6.71
C LEU A 141 7.67 -8.66 7.97
N HIS A 142 6.71 -8.99 8.84
CA HIS A 142 6.53 -8.33 10.13
C HIS A 142 7.79 -8.40 10.99
N GLN A 143 8.37 -9.59 11.16
CA GLN A 143 9.63 -9.79 11.88
C GLN A 143 10.79 -9.06 11.18
N LEU A 144 10.87 -9.18 9.85
CA LEU A 144 11.92 -8.55 9.05
C LEU A 144 11.90 -7.01 9.16
N PHE A 145 10.72 -6.41 9.22
CA PHE A 145 10.52 -4.97 9.39
C PHE A 145 10.90 -4.48 10.79
N ILE A 146 10.69 -5.32 11.82
CA ILE A 146 11.16 -5.04 13.18
C ILE A 146 12.70 -5.05 13.21
N ASP A 147 13.30 -6.08 12.61
CA ASP A 147 14.75 -6.27 12.62
C ASP A 147 15.48 -5.20 11.78
N HIS A 148 14.89 -4.76 10.66
CA HIS A 148 15.53 -3.85 9.71
C HIS A 148 14.56 -2.74 9.28
N LYS A 149 14.62 -1.61 9.99
CA LYS A 149 13.74 -0.43 9.76
C LYS A 149 13.85 0.21 8.37
N ILE A 150 14.88 -0.13 7.58
CA ILE A 150 15.04 0.39 6.21
C ILE A 150 14.11 -0.30 5.21
N PHE A 151 13.75 -1.57 5.42
CA PHE A 151 12.95 -2.33 4.45
C PHE A 151 11.53 -1.81 4.27
N PRO A 152 10.76 -1.46 5.33
CA PRO A 152 9.45 -0.85 5.15
C PRO A 152 9.51 0.35 4.20
N LYS A 153 10.51 1.22 4.37
CA LYS A 153 10.71 2.39 3.50
C LYS A 153 11.04 1.97 2.07
N LEU A 154 12.05 1.11 1.87
CA LEU A 154 12.43 0.66 0.52
C LEU A 154 11.26 0.00 -0.24
N VAL A 155 10.56 -0.93 0.40
CA VAL A 155 9.48 -1.70 -0.22
C VAL A 155 8.31 -0.80 -0.63
N HIS A 156 7.95 0.19 0.19
CA HIS A 156 6.83 1.09 -0.13
C HIS A 156 7.22 2.22 -1.09
N PHE A 157 8.51 2.57 -1.18
CA PHE A 157 9.04 3.43 -2.25
C PHE A 157 9.17 2.70 -3.59
N GLN A 158 9.46 1.39 -3.57
CA GLN A 158 9.45 0.53 -4.75
C GLN A 158 8.03 0.24 -5.25
N GLY A 159 7.09 0.04 -4.32
CA GLY A 159 5.71 -0.29 -4.62
C GLY A 159 5.51 -1.75 -5.02
N TYR A 160 4.25 -2.16 -5.01
CA TYR A 160 3.77 -3.49 -5.38
C TYR A 160 2.30 -3.37 -5.79
N ALA A 161 1.66 -4.46 -6.22
CA ALA A 161 0.29 -4.41 -6.70
C ALA A 161 -0.69 -3.76 -5.71
N MET A 162 -1.51 -2.82 -6.23
CA MET A 162 -2.52 -2.08 -5.46
C MET A 162 -3.52 -2.98 -4.75
N ASP A 163 -3.85 -4.13 -5.36
CA ASP A 163 -4.83 -5.07 -4.82
C ASP A 163 -4.29 -5.87 -3.63
N LEU A 164 -2.97 -5.96 -3.48
CA LEU A 164 -2.31 -6.62 -2.35
C LEU A 164 -2.24 -5.71 -1.11
N LEU A 165 -2.21 -4.39 -1.31
CA LEU A 165 -2.01 -3.39 -0.26
C LEU A 165 -2.98 -3.53 0.94
N PRO A 166 -4.31 -3.71 0.76
CA PRO A 166 -5.21 -3.93 1.89
C PRO A 166 -4.84 -5.16 2.72
N ALA A 167 -4.39 -6.24 2.06
CA ALA A 167 -3.97 -7.46 2.74
C ALA A 167 -2.65 -7.27 3.49
N THR A 168 -1.69 -6.55 2.90
CA THR A 168 -0.41 -6.22 3.53
C THR A 168 -0.60 -5.37 4.79
N VAL A 169 -1.41 -4.31 4.73
CA VAL A 169 -1.68 -3.44 5.88
C VAL A 169 -2.45 -4.18 6.98
N ALA A 170 -3.37 -5.09 6.61
CA ALA A 170 -4.11 -5.89 7.58
C ALA A 170 -3.27 -7.02 8.20
N GLY A 171 -2.31 -7.58 7.45
CA GLY A 171 -1.56 -8.78 7.82
C GLY A 171 -0.20 -8.52 8.48
N ILE A 172 0.40 -7.34 8.28
CA ILE A 172 1.69 -6.98 8.89
C ILE A 172 1.46 -6.02 10.06
N ASP A 173 1.62 -6.49 11.30
CA ASP A 173 1.35 -5.64 12.48
C ASP A 173 2.35 -4.48 12.66
N SER A 174 3.59 -4.64 12.17
CA SER A 174 4.64 -3.62 12.23
C SER A 174 4.51 -2.55 11.13
N ILE A 175 3.49 -2.62 10.28
CA ILE A 175 3.29 -1.71 9.14
C ILE A 175 3.07 -0.25 9.57
N HIS A 176 2.69 -0.02 10.84
CA HIS A 176 2.54 1.34 11.39
C HIS A 176 3.82 2.18 11.30
N VAL A 177 5.01 1.55 11.20
CA VAL A 177 6.29 2.23 10.93
C VAL A 177 6.26 3.05 9.64
N CYS A 178 5.37 2.72 8.70
CA CYS A 178 5.20 3.48 7.47
C CYS A 178 4.71 4.91 7.69
N LEU A 179 4.07 5.21 8.83
CA LEU A 179 3.64 6.57 9.18
C LEU A 179 4.83 7.54 9.32
N ASP A 180 6.00 7.05 9.72
CA ASP A 180 7.20 7.87 9.95
C ASP A 180 7.74 8.51 8.66
N PHE A 181 7.56 7.84 7.51
CA PHE A 181 8.06 8.30 6.20
C PHE A 181 6.94 8.55 5.18
N LEU A 182 5.67 8.48 5.60
CA LEU A 182 4.52 8.57 4.70
C LEU A 182 4.48 9.89 3.93
N GLN A 183 4.85 10.99 4.59
CA GLN A 183 4.92 12.31 3.97
C GLN A 183 5.97 12.33 2.85
N GLU A 184 7.16 11.77 3.10
CA GLU A 184 8.21 11.67 2.08
C GLU A 184 7.73 10.87 0.86
N LEU A 185 6.94 9.82 1.09
CA LEU A 185 6.39 8.98 0.02
C LEU A 185 5.31 9.70 -0.80
N LEU A 186 4.43 10.47 -0.14
CA LEU A 186 3.35 11.25 -0.79
C LEU A 186 3.87 12.37 -1.70
N PHE A 187 5.02 12.94 -1.35
CA PHE A 187 5.68 14.02 -2.09
C PHE A 187 6.91 13.54 -2.87
N ALA A 188 7.15 12.22 -2.95
CA ALA A 188 8.26 11.69 -3.70
C ALA A 188 8.12 12.10 -5.18
N ASN A 189 9.10 12.81 -5.72
CA ASN A 189 9.25 12.96 -7.16
C ASN A 189 9.91 11.68 -7.66
N ALA A 190 9.16 10.82 -8.34
CA ALA A 190 9.66 9.55 -8.82
C ALA A 190 10.88 9.76 -9.74
N PRO A 191 12.06 9.18 -9.44
CA PRO A 191 13.06 9.01 -10.48
C PRO A 191 12.54 7.95 -11.46
N ALA A 192 12.53 8.28 -12.75
CA ALA A 192 12.02 7.43 -13.85
C ALA A 192 12.61 6.00 -13.89
N SER A 193 13.69 5.72 -13.15
CA SER A 193 14.35 4.41 -13.07
C SER A 193 13.63 3.36 -12.22
N MET A 194 12.63 3.72 -11.40
CA MET A 194 11.91 2.75 -10.56
C MET A 194 10.69 2.10 -11.24
N LEU A 195 10.26 2.61 -12.39
CA LEU A 195 9.10 2.10 -13.14
C LEU A 195 9.47 1.06 -14.21
N ALA A 196 10.76 0.78 -14.41
CA ALA A 196 11.25 -0.09 -15.47
C ALA A 196 11.15 -1.60 -15.15
N SER A 197 10.70 -1.99 -13.96
CA SER A 197 10.69 -3.41 -13.55
C SER A 197 9.37 -4.14 -13.78
N SER A 198 8.31 -3.45 -14.23
CA SER A 198 6.97 -4.04 -14.44
C SER A 198 6.60 -4.30 -15.91
N SER A 199 7.59 -4.44 -16.80
CA SER A 199 7.35 -4.73 -18.23
C SER A 199 8.27 -5.82 -18.78
N ILE A 200 7.98 -7.08 -18.46
CA ILE A 200 8.33 -8.22 -19.32
C ILE A 200 7.01 -8.93 -19.66
N VAL A 201 6.74 -9.08 -20.98
CA VAL A 201 5.53 -9.62 -21.65
C VAL A 201 4.52 -8.50 -22.00
N SER A 202 4.23 -8.10 -23.25
CA SER A 202 4.25 -8.80 -24.55
C SER A 202 4.64 -7.87 -25.70
N SER A 203 5.54 -8.35 -26.55
CA SER A 203 5.80 -7.80 -27.89
C SER A 203 4.83 -8.41 -28.91
N THR A 204 3.99 -7.60 -29.56
CA THR A 204 3.67 -7.63 -31.00
C THR A 204 2.61 -6.57 -31.31
N GLY A 205 2.94 -5.60 -32.17
CA GLY A 205 1.96 -4.64 -32.67
C GLY A 205 2.57 -3.32 -33.17
N THR A 206 3.06 -3.33 -34.40
CA THR A 206 3.49 -2.18 -35.19
C THR A 206 2.40 -1.12 -35.37
N GLY A 207 2.75 0.17 -35.26
CA GLY A 207 1.89 1.29 -35.69
C GLY A 207 2.56 2.65 -35.53
N LEU A 208 2.85 3.32 -36.65
CA LEU A 208 3.40 4.66 -36.79
C LEU A 208 2.41 5.77 -36.36
N GLY A 209 2.92 6.94 -35.92
CA GLY A 209 2.19 8.21 -36.10
C GLY A 209 2.34 9.29 -35.02
N SER A 210 3.31 10.19 -35.23
CA SER A 210 3.31 11.67 -35.06
C SER A 210 2.49 12.40 -33.98
N GLY A 211 3.20 13.27 -33.23
CA GLY A 211 2.82 14.68 -33.01
C GLY A 211 1.79 15.01 -31.93
N GLY A 212 2.24 15.56 -30.80
CA GLY A 212 1.35 16.18 -29.81
C GLY A 212 2.14 16.90 -28.72
N SER A 213 1.80 18.17 -28.50
CA SER A 213 2.27 19.09 -27.45
C SER A 213 2.66 18.41 -26.14
N GLY A 214 3.88 18.69 -25.68
CA GLY A 214 4.46 18.14 -24.46
C GLY A 214 3.74 18.60 -23.20
N GLU A 215 2.63 17.94 -22.89
CA GLU A 215 2.13 17.84 -21.53
C GLU A 215 2.96 16.75 -20.87
N VAL A 216 3.86 17.15 -19.96
CA VAL A 216 4.64 16.21 -19.16
C VAL A 216 3.64 15.46 -18.28
N ARG A 217 3.13 14.32 -18.77
CA ARG A 217 2.45 13.34 -17.92
C ARG A 217 3.48 12.83 -16.93
N ILE A 218 3.56 13.50 -15.79
CA ILE A 218 4.29 12.99 -14.63
C ILE A 218 3.63 11.65 -14.32
N ASP A 219 4.43 10.57 -14.35
CA ASP A 219 3.96 9.26 -13.95
C ASP A 219 3.65 9.30 -12.45
N GLN A 220 2.40 9.64 -12.09
CA GLN A 220 1.94 9.83 -10.72
C GLN A 220 1.76 8.49 -9.98
N ALA A 221 2.13 7.36 -10.59
CA ALA A 221 1.92 6.03 -10.04
C ALA A 221 2.48 5.88 -8.61
N PRO A 222 3.67 6.40 -8.26
CA PRO A 222 4.18 6.31 -6.88
C PRO A 222 3.38 7.14 -5.88
N GLN A 223 2.91 8.33 -6.26
CA GLN A 223 2.15 9.19 -5.37
C GLN A 223 0.70 8.69 -5.20
N VAL A 224 0.13 8.06 -6.23
CA VAL A 224 -1.14 7.34 -6.12
C VAL A 224 -1.00 6.10 -5.23
N PHE A 225 0.09 5.33 -5.35
CA PHE A 225 0.42 4.25 -4.41
C PHE A 225 0.50 4.78 -2.98
N ALA A 226 1.22 5.88 -2.77
CA ALA A 226 1.40 6.51 -1.48
C ALA A 226 0.07 6.96 -0.85
N LEU A 227 -0.80 7.56 -1.66
CA LEU A 227 -2.14 7.97 -1.23
C LEU A 227 -2.99 6.77 -0.80
N ARG A 228 -2.93 5.68 -1.57
CA ARG A 228 -3.64 4.44 -1.23
C ARG A 228 -3.12 3.85 0.08
N LEU A 229 -1.80 3.79 0.25
CA LEU A 229 -1.17 3.34 1.50
C LEU A 229 -1.61 4.20 2.69
N ALA A 230 -1.58 5.53 2.52
CA ALA A 230 -1.99 6.48 3.54
C ALA A 230 -3.43 6.22 3.99
N ALA A 231 -4.36 6.05 3.06
CA ALA A 231 -5.75 5.78 3.35
C ALA A 231 -5.94 4.50 4.19
N HIS A 232 -5.27 3.40 3.82
CA HIS A 232 -5.35 2.13 4.56
C HIS A 232 -4.68 2.20 5.93
N LEU A 233 -3.56 2.92 6.07
CA LEU A 233 -2.92 3.14 7.37
C LEU A 233 -3.83 3.96 8.30
N CYS A 234 -4.49 4.99 7.78
CA CYS A 234 -5.48 5.79 8.52
C CYS A 234 -6.70 4.97 8.95
N GLU A 235 -7.21 4.07 8.10
CA GLU A 235 -8.32 3.17 8.45
C GLU A 235 -7.89 2.16 9.54
N ARG A 236 -6.67 1.63 9.43
CA ARG A 236 -6.16 0.62 10.37
C ARG A 236 -5.77 1.22 11.72
N PHE A 237 -5.21 2.43 11.74
CA PHE A 237 -4.68 3.09 12.93
C PHE A 237 -5.30 4.49 13.10
N PRO A 238 -6.58 4.60 13.53
CA PRO A 238 -7.26 5.88 13.70
C PRO A 238 -6.81 6.59 15.00
N LEU A 239 -5.61 7.18 14.95
CA LEU A 239 -4.97 7.93 16.04
C LEU A 239 -5.11 9.44 15.81
N ARG A 240 -4.87 10.24 16.86
CA ARG A 240 -4.87 11.72 16.73
C ARG A 240 -3.81 12.21 15.74
N ASN A 241 -2.61 11.64 15.78
CA ASN A 241 -1.52 12.02 14.87
C ASN A 241 -1.86 11.70 13.40
N THR A 242 -2.51 10.57 13.14
CA THR A 242 -2.95 10.19 11.79
C THR A 242 -4.10 11.05 11.30
N LEU A 243 -4.97 11.54 12.20
CA LEU A 243 -6.02 12.51 11.85
C LEU A 243 -5.40 13.85 11.46
N GLN A 244 -4.46 14.37 12.27
CA GLN A 244 -3.76 15.61 11.96
C GLN A 244 -3.00 15.51 10.63
N MET A 245 -2.29 14.40 10.41
CA MET A 245 -1.62 14.13 9.13
C MET A 245 -2.62 14.04 7.97
N ALA A 246 -3.80 13.48 8.20
CA ALA A 246 -4.85 13.42 7.19
C ALA A 246 -5.33 14.81 6.79
N GLU A 247 -5.56 15.70 7.75
CA GLU A 247 -5.99 17.08 7.55
C GLU A 247 -4.92 17.95 6.87
N GLU A 248 -3.70 17.93 7.39
CA GLU A 248 -2.64 18.86 6.96
C GLU A 248 -1.92 18.41 5.68
N VAL A 249 -1.85 17.09 5.42
CA VAL A 249 -1.01 16.54 4.35
C VAL A 249 -1.79 15.70 3.35
N ILE A 250 -2.56 14.71 3.82
CA ILE A 250 -3.20 13.73 2.92
C ILE A 250 -4.32 14.38 2.11
N LEU A 251 -5.18 15.20 2.74
CA LEU A 251 -6.31 15.85 2.06
C LEU A 251 -5.86 16.82 0.94
N PRO A 252 -4.93 17.78 1.18
CA PRO A 252 -4.42 18.62 0.11
C PRO A 252 -3.78 17.81 -1.02
N ARG A 253 -3.07 16.72 -0.69
CA ARG A 253 -2.45 15.85 -1.69
C ARG A 253 -3.49 15.05 -2.48
N LEU A 254 -4.56 14.60 -1.83
CA LEU A 254 -5.69 13.93 -2.47
C LEU A 254 -6.37 14.85 -3.48
N GLN A 255 -6.63 16.11 -3.14
CA GLN A 255 -7.19 17.10 -4.06
C GLN A 255 -6.27 17.29 -5.28
N ALA A 256 -4.98 17.51 -5.06
CA ALA A 256 -4.01 17.66 -6.15
C ALA A 256 -3.92 16.42 -7.07
N LEU A 257 -3.93 15.22 -6.48
CA LEU A 257 -3.90 13.96 -7.24
C LEU A 257 -5.24 13.69 -7.94
N ALA A 258 -6.37 14.08 -7.36
CA ALA A 258 -7.68 13.93 -7.97
C ALA A 258 -7.78 14.78 -9.25
N ILE A 259 -7.38 16.04 -9.19
CA ILE A 259 -7.35 16.95 -10.34
C ILE A 259 -6.37 16.44 -11.40
N SER A 260 -5.12 16.15 -11.02
CA SER A 260 -4.08 15.76 -11.98
C SER A 260 -4.30 14.39 -12.65
N THR A 261 -5.00 13.46 -12.00
CA THR A 261 -5.30 12.13 -12.56
C THR A 261 -6.68 12.02 -13.20
N GLY A 262 -7.46 13.11 -13.23
CA GLY A 262 -8.84 13.08 -13.72
C GLY A 262 -9.76 12.19 -12.88
N PHE A 263 -9.54 12.16 -11.56
CA PHE A 263 -10.32 11.39 -10.59
C PHE A 263 -10.29 9.88 -10.89
N SER A 264 -9.07 9.35 -11.06
CA SER A 264 -8.82 7.92 -11.16
C SER A 264 -9.57 7.11 -10.09
N LYS A 265 -10.07 5.93 -10.46
CA LYS A 265 -10.74 4.98 -9.57
C LYS A 265 -9.98 4.78 -8.25
N VAL A 266 -8.65 4.68 -8.30
CA VAL A 266 -7.81 4.44 -7.11
C VAL A 266 -7.84 5.63 -6.15
N VAL A 267 -7.86 6.86 -6.67
CA VAL A 267 -7.92 8.09 -5.86
C VAL A 267 -9.29 8.19 -5.19
N LEU A 268 -10.37 7.94 -5.94
CA LEU A 268 -11.73 7.93 -5.41
C LEU A 268 -11.92 6.87 -4.31
N GLU A 269 -11.44 5.65 -4.54
CA GLU A 269 -11.51 4.61 -3.51
C GLU A 269 -10.71 4.98 -2.26
N SER A 270 -9.58 5.68 -2.41
CA SER A 270 -8.78 6.17 -1.28
C SER A 270 -9.53 7.25 -0.48
N ALA A 271 -10.25 8.14 -1.18
CA ALA A 271 -11.13 9.14 -0.57
C ALA A 271 -12.24 8.47 0.27
N VAL A 272 -12.87 7.42 -0.27
CA VAL A 272 -13.91 6.65 0.44
C VAL A 272 -13.36 6.00 1.71
N ILE A 273 -12.15 5.43 1.65
CA ILE A 273 -11.50 4.83 2.83
C ILE A 273 -11.21 5.89 3.89
N LEU A 274 -10.67 7.05 3.50
CA LEU A 274 -10.42 8.16 4.43
C LEU A 274 -11.71 8.68 5.08
N ALA A 275 -12.79 8.83 4.30
CA ALA A 275 -14.11 9.24 4.80
C ALA A 275 -14.72 8.23 5.78
N LYS A 276 -14.39 6.95 5.62
CA LYS A 276 -14.78 5.88 6.54
C LYS A 276 -13.93 5.89 7.81
N ALA A 277 -12.61 6.09 7.68
CA ALA A 277 -11.66 6.15 8.79
C ALA A 277 -11.95 7.33 9.73
N PHE A 278 -12.20 8.52 9.16
CA PHE A 278 -12.44 9.75 9.90
C PHE A 278 -13.77 10.40 9.50
N PRO A 279 -14.85 10.17 10.26
CA PRO A 279 -16.15 10.77 9.98
C PRO A 279 -16.15 12.31 9.95
N SER A 280 -15.23 12.95 10.68
CA SER A 280 -15.05 14.42 10.70
C SER A 280 -14.63 15.00 9.34
N LEU A 281 -13.87 14.24 8.55
CA LEU A 281 -13.33 14.70 7.26
C LEU A 281 -14.28 14.52 6.09
N ARG A 282 -15.44 13.88 6.30
CA ARG A 282 -16.39 13.56 5.22
C ARG A 282 -16.80 14.78 4.41
N ASN A 283 -17.20 15.85 5.09
CA ASN A 283 -17.67 17.07 4.42
C ASN A 283 -16.58 17.70 3.56
N GLU A 284 -15.34 17.70 4.06
CA GLU A 284 -14.19 18.24 3.34
C GLU A 284 -13.84 17.39 2.11
N ILE A 285 -13.84 16.06 2.26
CA ILE A 285 -13.65 15.13 1.15
C ILE A 285 -14.75 15.32 0.09
N PHE A 286 -16.02 15.44 0.51
CA PHE A 286 -17.12 15.70 -0.43
C PHE A 286 -16.96 17.03 -1.15
N ARG A 287 -16.50 18.08 -0.47
CA ARG A 287 -16.24 19.39 -1.09
C ARG A 287 -15.18 19.27 -2.19
N ILE A 288 -14.05 18.65 -1.90
CA ILE A 288 -12.97 18.38 -2.86
C ILE A 288 -13.47 17.57 -4.07
N LEU A 289 -14.33 16.58 -3.84
CA LEU A 289 -14.87 15.75 -4.92
C LEU A 289 -15.92 16.49 -5.77
N ARG A 290 -16.68 17.42 -5.19
CA ARG A 290 -17.72 18.19 -5.89
C ARG A 290 -17.18 19.30 -6.77
N GLU A 291 -15.99 19.85 -6.46
CA GLU A 291 -15.30 20.80 -7.35
C GLU A 291 -15.10 20.24 -8.78
N LYS A 292 -15.07 18.91 -8.94
CA LYS A 292 -15.08 18.24 -10.26
C LYS A 292 -16.37 18.44 -11.05
N GLU A 293 -17.51 18.39 -10.37
CA GLU A 293 -18.83 18.42 -11.00
C GLU A 293 -19.07 19.80 -11.64
N GLU A 294 -18.57 20.86 -11.00
CA GLU A 294 -18.65 22.24 -11.48
C GLU A 294 -17.67 22.51 -12.68
N GLU A 295 -16.51 21.85 -12.74
CA GLU A 295 -15.59 21.93 -13.90
C GLU A 295 -16.08 21.13 -15.13
N GLU A 296 -16.71 19.97 -14.93
CA GLU A 296 -17.34 19.18 -16.01
C GLU A 296 -18.60 19.88 -16.57
N GLU A 297 -19.38 20.59 -15.74
CA GLU A 297 -20.53 21.39 -16.21
C GLU A 297 -20.11 22.64 -17.02
N LEU A 298 -19.00 23.31 -16.67
CA LEU A 298 -18.49 24.46 -17.44
C LEU A 298 -17.95 24.06 -18.82
N THR A 299 -17.36 22.86 -18.94
CA THR A 299 -16.88 22.35 -20.23
C THR A 299 -18.00 21.82 -21.11
N CYS A 300 -19.09 21.31 -20.53
CA CYS A 300 -20.29 20.94 -21.28
C CYS A 300 -21.06 22.18 -21.80
N THR A 301 -21.18 23.24 -21.00
CA THR A 301 -21.81 24.51 -21.43
C THR A 301 -20.97 25.25 -22.47
N SER A 302 -19.63 25.20 -22.38
CA SER A 302 -18.74 25.81 -23.39
C SER A 302 -18.77 25.08 -24.75
N ARG A 303 -19.05 23.77 -24.79
CA ARG A 303 -19.18 23.01 -26.05
C ARG A 303 -20.53 23.19 -26.73
N VAL A 304 -21.59 23.55 -26.00
CA VAL A 304 -22.93 23.84 -26.57
C VAL A 304 -23.00 25.27 -27.13
N LEU A 305 -22.12 26.18 -26.71
CA LEU A 305 -22.00 27.54 -27.26
C LEU A 305 -21.05 27.68 -28.46
N CYS A 306 -20.46 26.57 -28.94
CA CYS A 306 -19.57 26.54 -30.12
C CYS A 306 -20.11 25.67 -31.28
N TYR A 307 -21.42 25.42 -31.35
CA TYR A 307 -22.09 24.87 -32.54
C TYR A 307 -23.11 25.84 -33.11
#